data_AF-A0A9W8WNH9-F1
#
_entry.id   AF-A0A9W8WNH9-F1
#
_cell.length_a   1.000
_cell.length_b   1.000
_cell.length_c   1.000
_cell.angle_alpha   90.00
_cell.angle_beta   90.00
_cell.angle_gamma   90.00
#
_symmetry.space_group_name_H-M   'P 1'
#
loop_
_entity.id
_entity.type
_entity.pdbx_description
1 polymer ?
#
loop_
_entity_poly.entity_id
_entity_poly.type
_entity_poly.pdbx_seq_one_letter_code
_entity_poly.pdbx_strand_id
1 'polypeptide(L)'
;MIASFFGTIRELMYPLDLCCEFNASETNWFGWMTNDAAYLHALLYTVSAFHDIATGRTPQHRTNYHVFRAIRLLNERLADSEKALADSTVAVVMSMAMLCDIAGDVQAARAHADGLKQIVELRGGIGSFSHAQQLQVKICRVDLNMAINQGSRPYFFQDCISWDSFFESCLILKRLRPNPSTAILRTRRLIKPLDRRLYCIFQDVQDFSQLVNFLFQSHQKMQPGIFQDLLTSLQYRLLLLDFGIENRFAELLRLSMLAYLTVVLFRLPQVKLQYPFLGSQLRTSCQTFKPANDQEKRVFAWAMFVGFMSALDLQDEELTTLLSNMMVPCLGSSWCEVKASLKEVLWIDGIYDGPGQEVYEKFAK
;
A
#
# COMPACT_ATOMS: atom_id res chain seq x y z
N MET A 1 -17.80 -20.68 6.56
CA MET A 1 -17.01 -20.45 5.34
C MET A 1 -17.38 -19.13 4.67
N ILE A 2 -18.63 -18.89 4.28
CA ILE A 2 -19.06 -17.61 3.67
C ILE A 2 -18.88 -16.40 4.61
N ALA A 3 -19.22 -16.52 5.90
CA ALA A 3 -18.99 -15.44 6.88
C ALA A 3 -17.49 -15.15 7.12
N SER A 4 -16.67 -16.19 7.19
CA SER A 4 -15.20 -16.06 7.26
C SER A 4 -14.64 -15.43 5.97
N PHE A 5 -15.20 -15.79 4.81
CA PHE A 5 -14.91 -15.17 3.53
C PHE A 5 -15.16 -13.67 3.55
N PHE A 6 -16.35 -13.20 3.98
CA PHE A 6 -16.64 -11.77 4.03
C PHE A 6 -15.74 -11.01 5.01
N GLY A 7 -15.37 -11.62 6.14
CA GLY A 7 -14.39 -11.04 7.07
C GLY A 7 -13.02 -10.88 6.41
N THR A 8 -12.48 -11.96 5.86
CA THR A 8 -11.15 -11.98 5.24
C THR A 8 -11.08 -11.09 3.98
N ILE A 9 -12.11 -11.12 3.12
CA ILE A 9 -12.20 -10.23 1.95
C ILE A 9 -12.34 -8.78 2.37
N ARG A 10 -13.14 -8.46 3.39
CA ARG A 10 -13.24 -7.08 3.87
C ARG A 10 -11.87 -6.58 4.34
N GLU A 11 -11.14 -7.38 5.12
CA GLU A 11 -9.81 -7.03 5.63
C GLU A 11 -8.76 -6.89 4.53
N LEU A 12 -8.73 -7.81 3.56
CA LEU A 12 -7.84 -7.77 2.39
C LEU A 12 -8.18 -6.63 1.42
N MET A 13 -9.47 -6.41 1.21
CA MET A 13 -9.94 -5.53 0.14
C MET A 13 -10.10 -4.09 0.64
N TYR A 14 -10.42 -3.89 1.92
CA TYR A 14 -10.69 -2.58 2.53
C TYR A 14 -10.03 -2.51 3.92
N PRO A 15 -8.69 -2.36 3.98
CA PRO A 15 -7.94 -2.40 5.24
C PRO A 15 -8.27 -1.25 6.21
N LEU A 16 -9.11 -0.30 5.79
CA LEU A 16 -9.44 0.92 6.51
C LEU A 16 -10.95 1.12 6.66
N ASP A 17 -11.55 0.22 7.44
CA ASP A 17 -12.88 0.44 8.05
C ASP A 17 -12.92 1.70 8.93
N LEU A 18 -11.75 2.25 9.29
CA LEU A 18 -11.56 3.46 10.11
C LEU A 18 -12.18 4.72 9.48
N CYS A 19 -12.19 4.82 8.16
CA CYS A 19 -12.57 6.06 7.46
C CYS A 19 -13.18 5.84 6.07
N CYS A 20 -13.44 4.60 5.66
CA CYS A 20 -14.15 4.27 4.41
C CYS A 20 -15.48 3.54 4.67
N GLU A 21 -16.50 3.83 3.87
CA GLU A 21 -17.77 3.09 3.89
C GLU A 21 -17.67 1.83 3.03
N PHE A 22 -17.67 0.63 3.60
CA PHE A 22 -17.74 -0.57 2.76
C PHE A 22 -19.09 -0.62 2.00
N ASN A 23 -19.06 -0.45 0.68
CA ASN A 23 -20.24 -0.57 -0.17
C ASN A 23 -20.21 -1.86 -0.99
N ALA A 24 -20.86 -2.91 -0.48
CA ALA A 24 -20.96 -4.20 -1.18
C ALA A 24 -21.67 -4.09 -2.55
N SER A 25 -22.55 -3.10 -2.72
CA SER A 25 -23.37 -2.95 -3.93
C SER A 25 -22.59 -2.41 -5.14
N GLU A 26 -21.45 -1.76 -4.92
CA GLU A 26 -20.55 -1.28 -5.99
C GLU A 26 -19.71 -2.40 -6.61
N THR A 27 -19.88 -3.64 -6.15
CA THR A 27 -19.03 -4.75 -6.53
C THR A 27 -19.82 -6.00 -6.89
N ASN A 28 -19.58 -6.54 -8.08
CA ASN A 28 -20.19 -7.80 -8.52
C ASN A 28 -19.51 -9.05 -7.92
N TRP A 29 -18.72 -8.90 -6.84
CA TRP A 29 -18.01 -10.00 -6.19
C TRP A 29 -18.97 -11.12 -5.76
N PHE A 30 -20.12 -10.75 -5.21
CA PHE A 30 -21.13 -11.72 -4.79
C PHE A 30 -21.76 -12.43 -5.99
N GLY A 31 -22.10 -11.68 -7.03
CA GLY A 31 -22.64 -12.25 -8.27
C GLY A 31 -21.67 -13.24 -8.92
N TRP A 32 -20.36 -12.95 -8.90
CA TRP A 32 -19.36 -13.91 -9.36
C TRP A 32 -19.23 -15.11 -8.41
N MET A 33 -19.23 -14.91 -7.09
CA MET A 33 -19.17 -16.03 -6.14
C MET A 33 -20.29 -17.06 -6.38
N THR A 34 -21.51 -16.60 -6.71
CA THR A 34 -22.66 -17.49 -6.93
C THR A 34 -22.74 -18.07 -8.33
N ASN A 35 -22.31 -17.33 -9.35
CA ASN A 35 -22.54 -17.68 -10.75
C ASN A 35 -21.28 -18.11 -11.51
N ASP A 36 -20.10 -17.96 -10.91
CA ASP A 36 -18.82 -18.13 -11.56
C ASP A 36 -17.95 -19.16 -10.79
N ALA A 37 -17.87 -20.38 -11.32
CA ALA A 37 -17.20 -21.50 -10.65
C ALA A 37 -15.69 -21.27 -10.46
N ALA A 38 -14.99 -20.68 -11.42
CA ALA A 38 -13.54 -20.43 -11.26
C ALA A 38 -13.29 -19.36 -10.21
N TYR A 39 -14.11 -18.31 -10.16
CA TYR A 39 -14.04 -17.28 -9.13
C TYR A 39 -14.36 -17.87 -7.75
N LEU A 40 -15.38 -18.71 -7.64
CA LEU A 40 -15.66 -19.43 -6.39
C LEU A 40 -14.46 -20.27 -5.93
N HIS A 41 -13.83 -21.04 -6.83
CA HIS A 41 -12.67 -21.85 -6.47
C HIS A 41 -11.43 -21.00 -6.14
N ALA A 42 -11.14 -19.95 -6.92
CA ALA A 42 -10.07 -19.01 -6.62
C ALA A 42 -10.26 -18.39 -5.24
N LEU A 43 -11.51 -18.08 -4.91
CA LEU A 43 -11.85 -17.48 -3.64
C LEU A 43 -11.71 -18.45 -2.46
N LEU A 44 -12.18 -19.69 -2.61
CA LEU A 44 -12.04 -20.70 -1.58
C LEU A 44 -10.56 -21.07 -1.37
N TYR A 45 -9.76 -21.00 -2.43
CA TYR A 45 -8.30 -21.05 -2.35
C TYR A 45 -7.77 -19.87 -1.53
N THR A 46 -8.19 -18.63 -1.82
CA THR A 46 -7.83 -17.43 -1.05
C THR A 46 -8.04 -17.62 0.45
N VAL A 47 -9.27 -17.95 0.86
CA VAL A 47 -9.61 -18.14 2.28
C VAL A 47 -8.81 -19.26 2.94
N SER A 48 -8.62 -20.39 2.23
CA SER A 48 -7.91 -21.54 2.79
C SER A 48 -6.40 -21.26 2.94
N ALA A 49 -5.80 -20.61 1.95
CA ALA A 49 -4.39 -20.25 1.99
C ALA A 49 -4.10 -19.21 3.08
N PHE A 50 -4.97 -18.22 3.30
CA PHE A 50 -4.80 -17.28 4.41
C PHE A 50 -4.79 -17.98 5.75
N HIS A 51 -5.69 -18.93 5.95
CA HIS A 51 -5.72 -19.71 7.17
C HIS A 51 -4.42 -20.53 7.34
N ASP A 52 -3.92 -21.14 6.27
CA ASP A 52 -2.67 -21.89 6.31
C ASP A 52 -1.48 -20.96 6.65
N ILE A 53 -1.36 -19.81 5.99
CA ILE A 53 -0.30 -18.81 6.24
C ILE A 53 -0.36 -18.26 7.66
N ALA A 54 -1.54 -17.84 8.13
CA ALA A 54 -1.72 -17.29 9.46
C ALA A 54 -1.40 -18.32 10.58
N THR A 55 -1.55 -19.61 10.29
CA THR A 55 -1.20 -20.69 11.22
C THR A 55 0.21 -21.25 11.01
N GLY A 56 1.01 -20.66 10.11
CA GLY A 56 2.37 -21.10 9.80
C GLY A 56 2.44 -22.50 9.16
N ARG A 57 1.36 -22.93 8.50
CA ARG A 57 1.24 -24.25 7.87
C ARG A 57 1.56 -24.16 6.38
N THR A 58 2.11 -25.24 5.85
CA THR A 58 2.19 -25.44 4.40
C THR A 58 0.78 -25.65 3.81
N PRO A 59 0.56 -25.39 2.51
CA PRO A 59 -0.74 -25.54 1.87
C PRO A 59 -1.38 -26.90 2.12
N GLN A 60 -2.56 -26.89 2.73
CA GLN A 60 -3.30 -28.10 3.08
C GLN A 60 -4.05 -28.68 1.88
N HIS A 61 -4.56 -29.91 2.02
CA HIS A 61 -5.31 -30.60 0.96
C HIS A 61 -6.45 -29.74 0.37
N ARG A 62 -7.19 -29.02 1.22
CA ARG A 62 -8.26 -28.09 0.77
C ARG A 62 -7.70 -26.96 -0.09
N THR A 63 -6.63 -26.32 0.35
CA THR A 63 -5.96 -25.22 -0.37
C THR A 63 -5.51 -25.69 -1.75
N ASN A 64 -4.84 -26.85 -1.80
CA ASN A 64 -4.40 -27.48 -3.06
C ASN A 64 -5.59 -27.87 -3.95
N TYR A 65 -6.67 -28.42 -3.39
CA TYR A 65 -7.88 -28.74 -4.15
C TYR A 65 -8.46 -27.50 -4.85
N HIS A 66 -8.62 -26.39 -4.13
CA HIS A 66 -9.23 -25.19 -4.69
C HIS A 66 -8.32 -24.50 -5.71
N VAL A 67 -7.00 -24.45 -5.51
CA VAL A 67 -6.07 -23.86 -6.48
C VAL A 67 -6.04 -24.65 -7.80
N PHE A 68 -5.97 -25.99 -7.74
CA PHE A 68 -5.98 -26.82 -8.95
C PHE A 68 -7.30 -26.68 -9.72
N ARG A 69 -8.42 -26.62 -9.01
CA ARG A 69 -9.74 -26.41 -9.64
C ARG A 69 -9.85 -25.01 -10.26
N ALA A 70 -9.36 -23.97 -9.57
CA ALA A 70 -9.34 -22.61 -10.09
C ALA A 70 -8.50 -22.50 -11.36
N ILE A 71 -7.27 -23.04 -11.37
CA ILE A 71 -6.39 -23.03 -12.54
C ILE A 71 -7.01 -23.78 -13.73
N ARG A 72 -7.58 -24.96 -13.49
CA ARG A 72 -8.23 -25.74 -14.56
C ARG A 72 -9.38 -24.96 -15.20
N LEU A 73 -10.28 -24.40 -14.39
CA LEU A 73 -11.42 -23.63 -14.86
C LEU A 73 -10.99 -22.30 -15.51
N LEU A 74 -9.91 -21.68 -15.04
CA LEU A 74 -9.31 -20.50 -15.65
C LEU A 74 -8.80 -20.84 -17.06
N ASN A 75 -8.06 -21.93 -17.23
CA ASN A 75 -7.56 -22.35 -18.54
C ASN A 75 -8.71 -22.64 -19.53
N GLU A 76 -9.79 -23.28 -19.07
CA GLU A 76 -11.00 -23.48 -19.88
C GLU A 76 -11.60 -22.15 -20.36
N ARG A 77 -11.52 -21.07 -19.55
CA ARG A 77 -12.00 -19.74 -19.94
C ARG A 77 -11.07 -19.00 -20.87
N LEU A 78 -9.77 -19.11 -20.66
CA LEU A 78 -8.79 -18.46 -21.53
C LEU A 78 -8.81 -19.04 -22.94
N ALA A 79 -9.25 -20.29 -23.10
CA ALA A 79 -9.50 -20.92 -24.39
C ALA A 79 -10.80 -20.45 -25.08
N ASP A 80 -11.71 -19.78 -24.36
CA ASP A 80 -12.99 -19.28 -24.86
C ASP A 80 -12.89 -17.76 -25.09
N SER A 81 -13.00 -17.31 -26.34
CA SER A 81 -12.82 -15.91 -26.72
C SER A 81 -13.80 -14.94 -26.05
N GLU A 82 -15.01 -15.40 -25.71
CA GLU A 82 -16.01 -14.56 -25.03
C GLU A 82 -15.72 -14.44 -23.53
N LYS A 83 -15.22 -15.52 -22.91
CA LYS A 83 -14.98 -15.58 -21.46
C LYS A 83 -13.58 -15.12 -21.05
N ALA A 84 -12.60 -15.18 -21.95
CA ALA A 84 -11.20 -14.86 -21.66
C ALA A 84 -11.02 -13.43 -21.10
N LEU A 85 -11.82 -12.47 -21.59
CA LEU A 85 -11.71 -11.06 -21.22
C LEU A 85 -12.79 -10.60 -20.22
N ALA A 86 -13.66 -11.50 -19.76
CA ALA A 86 -14.72 -11.17 -18.80
C ALA A 86 -14.16 -10.65 -17.47
N ASP A 87 -14.87 -9.73 -16.82
CA ASP A 87 -14.47 -9.16 -15.52
C ASP A 87 -14.24 -10.24 -14.45
N SER A 88 -14.99 -11.35 -14.48
CA SER A 88 -14.79 -12.46 -13.54
C SER A 88 -13.51 -13.25 -13.80
N THR A 89 -13.08 -13.36 -15.06
CA THR A 89 -11.78 -13.96 -15.42
C THR A 89 -10.64 -13.07 -14.93
N VAL A 90 -10.74 -11.76 -15.16
CA VAL A 90 -9.79 -10.77 -14.63
C VAL A 90 -9.70 -10.87 -13.11
N ALA A 91 -10.84 -10.98 -12.43
CA ALA A 91 -10.90 -11.15 -10.98
C ALA A 91 -10.21 -12.42 -10.48
N VAL A 92 -10.36 -13.54 -11.19
CA VAL A 92 -9.66 -14.79 -10.88
C VAL A 92 -8.15 -14.61 -11.00
N VAL A 93 -7.66 -14.10 -12.13
CA VAL A 93 -6.22 -13.91 -12.37
C VAL A 93 -5.61 -12.96 -11.33
N MET A 94 -6.29 -11.86 -11.04
CA MET A 94 -5.91 -10.88 -10.02
C MET A 94 -5.82 -11.50 -8.61
N SER A 95 -6.81 -12.33 -8.23
CA SER A 95 -6.80 -13.01 -6.92
C SER A 95 -5.64 -14.01 -6.79
N MET A 96 -5.34 -14.72 -7.88
CA MET A 96 -4.23 -15.67 -7.94
C MET A 96 -2.88 -14.95 -7.83
N ALA A 97 -2.69 -13.85 -8.58
CA ALA A 97 -1.47 -13.04 -8.51
C ALA A 97 -1.19 -12.53 -7.08
N MET A 98 -2.21 -11.95 -6.44
CA MET A 98 -2.10 -11.43 -5.07
C MET A 98 -1.77 -12.54 -4.06
N LEU A 99 -2.41 -13.70 -4.16
CA LEU A 99 -2.15 -14.76 -3.20
C LEU A 99 -0.79 -15.43 -3.39
N CYS A 100 -0.34 -15.63 -4.63
CA CYS A 100 1.01 -16.11 -4.89
C CYS A 100 2.07 -15.15 -4.31
N ASP A 101 1.85 -13.84 -4.43
CA ASP A 101 2.74 -12.82 -3.85
C ASP A 101 2.78 -12.92 -2.32
N ILE A 102 1.62 -13.01 -1.66
CA ILE A 102 1.52 -13.17 -0.20
C ILE A 102 2.13 -14.49 0.28
N ALA A 103 2.00 -15.57 -0.51
CA ALA A 103 2.61 -16.86 -0.21
C ALA A 103 4.12 -16.90 -0.46
N GLY A 104 4.71 -15.85 -1.05
CA GLY A 104 6.13 -15.78 -1.40
C GLY A 104 6.50 -16.55 -2.67
N ASP A 105 5.52 -17.01 -3.46
CA ASP A 105 5.77 -17.62 -4.78
C ASP A 105 5.91 -16.53 -5.84
N VAL A 106 7.09 -15.91 -5.87
CA VAL A 106 7.42 -14.78 -6.74
C VAL A 106 7.25 -15.13 -8.22
N GLN A 107 7.57 -16.38 -8.62
CA GLN A 107 7.47 -16.80 -10.01
C GLN A 107 6.01 -16.93 -10.45
N ALA A 108 5.17 -17.59 -9.65
CA ALA A 108 3.75 -17.71 -9.96
C ALA A 108 3.03 -16.37 -9.90
N ALA A 109 3.37 -15.51 -8.92
CA ALA A 109 2.83 -14.16 -8.81
C ALA A 109 3.11 -13.35 -10.09
N ARG A 110 4.36 -13.40 -10.57
CA ARG A 110 4.76 -12.73 -11.80
C ARG A 110 4.05 -13.28 -13.03
N ALA A 111 3.96 -14.60 -13.18
CA ALA A 111 3.25 -15.21 -14.30
C ALA A 111 1.78 -14.78 -14.36
N HIS A 112 1.08 -14.74 -13.22
CA HIS A 112 -0.30 -14.28 -13.15
C HIS A 112 -0.45 -12.79 -13.44
N ALA A 113 0.45 -11.94 -12.95
CA ALA A 113 0.41 -10.52 -13.22
C ALA A 113 0.75 -10.16 -14.67
N ASP A 114 1.70 -10.87 -15.29
CA ASP A 114 2.00 -10.72 -16.72
C ASP A 114 0.78 -11.10 -17.56
N GLY A 115 0.09 -12.20 -17.21
CA GLY A 115 -1.19 -12.57 -17.82
C GLY A 115 -2.30 -11.52 -17.58
N LEU A 116 -2.36 -10.94 -16.38
CA LEU A 116 -3.31 -9.87 -16.05
C LEU A 116 -3.06 -8.63 -16.91
N LYS A 117 -1.79 -8.22 -17.05
CA LYS A 117 -1.38 -7.13 -17.93
C LYS A 117 -1.82 -7.38 -19.37
N GLN A 118 -1.58 -8.58 -19.90
CA GLN A 118 -1.98 -8.93 -21.26
C GLN A 118 -3.50 -8.84 -21.46
N ILE A 119 -4.31 -9.30 -20.49
CA ILE A 119 -5.78 -9.17 -20.56
C ILE A 119 -6.20 -7.70 -20.57
N VAL A 120 -5.56 -6.86 -19.75
CA VAL A 120 -5.84 -5.41 -19.70
C VAL A 120 -5.50 -4.74 -21.04
N GLU A 121 -4.37 -5.09 -21.64
CA GLU A 121 -3.98 -4.59 -22.97
C GLU A 121 -4.97 -5.01 -24.06
N LEU A 122 -5.39 -6.28 -24.07
CA LEU A 122 -6.39 -6.79 -25.02
C LEU A 122 -7.75 -6.10 -24.89
N ARG A 123 -8.08 -5.55 -23.71
CA ARG A 123 -9.30 -4.76 -23.49
C ARG A 123 -9.18 -3.27 -23.84
N GLY A 124 -8.01 -2.84 -24.31
CA GLY A 124 -7.75 -1.44 -24.66
C GLY A 124 -7.14 -0.61 -23.53
N GLY A 125 -6.53 -1.25 -22.53
CA GLY A 125 -5.81 -0.61 -21.44
C GLY A 125 -6.64 -0.41 -20.18
N ILE A 126 -5.99 0.09 -19.11
CA ILE A 126 -6.60 0.16 -17.77
C ILE A 126 -7.89 1.01 -17.71
N GLY A 127 -8.06 1.96 -18.63
CA GLY A 127 -9.28 2.77 -18.76
C GLY A 127 -10.54 1.95 -19.11
N SER A 128 -10.39 0.75 -19.70
CA SER A 128 -11.52 -0.14 -20.06
C SER A 128 -12.28 -0.70 -18.85
N PHE A 129 -11.82 -0.41 -17.63
CA PHE A 129 -12.42 -0.85 -16.37
C PHE A 129 -13.09 0.30 -15.62
N SER A 130 -13.29 1.47 -16.25
CA SER A 130 -13.94 2.62 -15.60
C SER A 130 -15.37 2.34 -15.14
N HIS A 131 -16.06 1.37 -15.74
CA HIS A 131 -17.38 0.88 -15.30
C HIS A 131 -17.31 0.04 -14.01
N ALA A 132 -16.14 -0.49 -13.67
CA ALA A 132 -15.89 -1.37 -12.54
C ALA A 132 -14.68 -0.88 -11.72
N GLN A 133 -14.78 0.34 -11.18
CA GLN A 133 -13.69 1.03 -10.46
C GLN A 133 -12.99 0.14 -9.41
N GLN A 134 -13.75 -0.63 -8.64
CA GLN A 134 -13.18 -1.52 -7.62
C GLN A 134 -12.29 -2.59 -8.26
N LEU A 135 -12.70 -3.20 -9.38
CA LEU A 135 -11.85 -4.14 -10.11
C LEU A 135 -10.60 -3.44 -10.65
N GLN A 136 -10.76 -2.24 -11.23
CA GLN A 136 -9.63 -1.43 -11.74
C GLN A 136 -8.58 -1.16 -10.65
N VAL A 137 -9.02 -0.70 -9.47
CA VAL A 137 -8.14 -0.47 -8.31
C VAL A 137 -7.40 -1.75 -7.92
N LYS A 138 -8.06 -2.92 -7.97
CA LYS A 138 -7.40 -4.18 -7.61
C LYS A 138 -6.40 -4.65 -8.64
N ILE A 139 -6.66 -4.44 -9.93
CA ILE A 139 -5.68 -4.64 -11.00
C ILE A 139 -4.45 -3.77 -10.72
N CYS A 140 -4.66 -2.48 -10.42
CA CYS A 140 -3.58 -1.57 -10.07
C CYS A 140 -2.81 -2.02 -8.83
N ARG A 141 -3.48 -2.57 -7.82
CA ARG A 141 -2.81 -3.08 -6.62
C ARG A 141 -1.87 -4.25 -6.95
N VAL A 142 -2.22 -5.16 -7.85
CA VAL A 142 -1.31 -6.25 -8.26
C VAL A 142 -0.04 -5.66 -8.86
N ASP A 143 -0.19 -4.71 -9.80
CA ASP A 143 0.93 -4.03 -10.44
C ASP A 143 1.83 -3.28 -9.44
N LEU A 144 1.20 -2.49 -8.55
CA LEU A 144 1.90 -1.75 -7.50
C LEU A 144 2.68 -2.66 -6.54
N ASN A 145 2.08 -3.77 -6.06
CA ASN A 145 2.79 -4.68 -5.16
C ASN A 145 3.98 -5.34 -5.84
N MET A 146 3.85 -5.75 -7.09
CA MET A 146 4.98 -6.27 -7.84
C MET A 146 6.11 -5.25 -7.96
N ALA A 147 5.80 -4.01 -8.31
CA ALA A 147 6.79 -2.94 -8.39
C ALA A 147 7.50 -2.69 -7.05
N ILE A 148 6.77 -2.72 -5.93
CA ILE A 148 7.32 -2.53 -4.58
C ILE A 148 8.20 -3.73 -4.17
N ASN A 149 7.74 -4.96 -4.41
CA ASN A 149 8.41 -6.19 -3.98
C ASN A 149 9.64 -6.54 -4.82
N GLN A 150 9.58 -6.27 -6.13
CA GLN A 150 10.59 -6.71 -7.09
C GLN A 150 11.46 -5.57 -7.61
N GLY A 151 11.05 -4.32 -7.40
CA GLY A 151 11.77 -3.15 -7.91
C GLY A 151 11.58 -2.88 -9.40
N SER A 152 10.61 -3.54 -10.03
CA SER A 152 10.23 -3.25 -11.41
C SER A 152 9.50 -1.91 -11.49
N ARG A 153 9.54 -1.28 -12.67
CA ARG A 153 8.61 -0.19 -12.96
C ARG A 153 7.18 -0.74 -13.06
N PRO A 154 6.16 -0.02 -12.56
CA PRO A 154 4.77 -0.41 -12.71
C PRO A 154 4.38 -0.48 -14.19
N TYR A 155 3.50 -1.40 -14.56
CA TYR A 155 2.99 -1.58 -15.92
C TYR A 155 2.06 -0.45 -16.35
N PHE A 156 1.24 0.07 -15.45
CA PHE A 156 0.23 1.07 -15.79
C PHE A 156 0.68 2.50 -15.45
N PHE A 157 0.05 3.47 -16.13
CA PHE A 157 0.23 4.92 -15.90
C PHE A 157 1.63 5.50 -16.14
N GLN A 158 2.57 4.78 -16.76
CA GLN A 158 3.94 5.27 -16.97
C GLN A 158 4.00 6.63 -17.70
N ASP A 159 3.21 6.80 -18.77
CA ASP A 159 3.29 7.98 -19.64
C ASP A 159 2.17 9.01 -19.41
N CYS A 160 1.14 8.66 -18.65
CA CYS A 160 -0.09 9.45 -18.52
C CYS A 160 -0.41 9.90 -17.09
N ILE A 161 0.52 9.73 -16.15
CA ILE A 161 0.29 10.15 -14.77
C ILE A 161 0.35 11.68 -14.63
N SER A 162 -0.66 12.24 -13.94
CA SER A 162 -0.62 13.64 -13.54
C SER A 162 0.29 13.82 -12.31
N TRP A 163 1.14 14.83 -12.34
CA TRP A 163 2.01 15.20 -11.21
C TRP A 163 1.43 16.31 -10.33
N ASP A 164 0.30 16.89 -10.73
CA ASP A 164 -0.38 17.91 -9.94
C ASP A 164 -1.05 17.29 -8.71
N SER A 165 -1.45 18.14 -7.76
CA SER A 165 -2.08 17.70 -6.51
C SER A 165 -3.43 17.02 -6.78
N PHE A 166 -3.57 15.80 -6.28
CA PHE A 166 -4.81 15.03 -6.40
C PHE A 166 -5.95 15.68 -5.60
N PHE A 167 -5.62 16.34 -4.48
CA PHE A 167 -6.56 17.14 -3.71
C PHE A 167 -7.12 18.31 -4.52
N GLU A 168 -6.33 18.93 -5.40
CA GLU A 168 -6.82 20.02 -6.25
C GLU A 168 -7.70 19.53 -7.39
N SER A 169 -7.43 18.33 -7.94
CA SER A 169 -8.22 17.75 -9.03
C SER A 169 -9.55 17.14 -8.59
N CYS A 170 -9.69 16.78 -7.30
CA CYS A 170 -10.93 16.20 -6.77
C CYS A 170 -11.69 17.22 -5.92
N LEU A 171 -12.87 17.66 -6.38
CA LEU A 171 -13.70 18.66 -5.68
C LEU A 171 -14.04 18.28 -4.24
N ILE A 172 -14.28 16.98 -3.99
CA ILE A 172 -14.62 16.49 -2.64
C ILE A 172 -13.41 16.61 -1.72
N LEU A 173 -12.24 16.15 -2.15
CA LEU A 173 -11.00 16.24 -1.37
C LEU A 173 -10.58 17.71 -1.17
N LYS A 174 -10.73 18.55 -2.18
CA LYS A 174 -10.47 19.99 -2.08
C LYS A 174 -11.28 20.65 -0.97
N ARG A 175 -12.57 20.31 -0.87
CA ARG A 175 -13.48 20.83 0.18
C ARG A 175 -13.16 20.27 1.56
N LEU A 176 -12.76 19.01 1.63
CA LEU A 176 -12.43 18.32 2.87
C LEU A 176 -10.97 18.57 3.31
N ARG A 177 -10.19 19.35 2.56
CA ARG A 177 -8.77 19.54 2.82
C ARG A 177 -8.56 20.16 4.20
N PRO A 178 -7.79 19.50 5.10
CA PRO A 178 -7.52 20.05 6.42
C PRO A 178 -6.67 21.32 6.35
N ASN A 179 -6.88 22.23 7.31
CA ASN A 179 -5.98 23.37 7.48
C ASN A 179 -4.65 22.89 8.08
N PRO A 180 -3.50 23.19 7.46
CA PRO A 180 -2.21 22.73 7.95
C PRO A 180 -1.80 23.50 9.21
N SER A 181 -1.23 22.80 10.19
CA SER A 181 -0.61 23.42 11.35
C SER A 181 0.69 24.15 10.99
N THR A 182 1.20 24.99 11.88
CA THR A 182 2.48 25.68 11.68
C THR A 182 3.67 24.71 11.57
N ALA A 183 3.62 23.57 12.26
CA ALA A 183 4.61 22.50 12.15
C ALA A 183 4.59 21.86 10.76
N ILE A 184 3.40 21.53 10.27
CA ILE A 184 3.20 20.96 8.92
C ILE A 184 3.72 21.92 7.83
N LEU A 185 3.41 23.21 7.95
CA LEU A 185 3.91 24.22 7.02
C LEU A 185 5.43 24.35 7.03
N ARG A 186 6.09 24.14 8.18
CA ARG A 186 7.57 24.11 8.26
C ARG A 186 8.12 22.92 7.46
N THR A 187 7.57 21.73 7.63
CA THR A 187 7.97 20.53 6.87
C THR A 187 7.76 20.71 5.36
N ARG A 188 6.64 21.33 4.94
CA ARG A 188 6.39 21.66 3.53
C ARG A 188 7.45 22.59 2.95
N ARG A 189 7.86 23.63 3.69
CA ARG A 189 8.89 24.58 3.23
C ARG A 189 10.26 23.91 3.05
N LEU A 190 10.59 22.93 3.90
CA LEU A 190 11.81 22.15 3.79
C LEU A 190 11.84 21.29 2.52
N ILE A 191 10.71 20.67 2.16
CA ILE A 191 10.61 19.70 1.05
C ILE A 191 10.40 20.37 -0.30
N LYS A 192 9.73 21.54 -0.32
CA LYS A 192 9.43 22.31 -1.53
C LYS A 192 10.61 22.52 -2.49
N PRO A 193 11.85 22.84 -2.05
CA PRO A 193 12.97 23.03 -2.96
C PRO A 193 13.56 21.75 -3.56
N LEU A 194 13.19 20.56 -3.07
CA LEU A 194 13.85 19.30 -3.49
C LEU A 194 13.47 18.88 -4.92
N ASP A 195 12.18 18.80 -5.21
CA ASP A 195 11.60 18.50 -6.53
C ASP A 195 10.10 18.85 -6.50
N ARG A 196 9.58 19.47 -7.57
CA ARG A 196 8.18 19.89 -7.64
C ARG A 196 7.22 18.70 -7.53
N ARG A 197 7.50 17.60 -8.24
CA ARG A 197 6.66 16.41 -8.29
C ARG A 197 6.62 15.74 -6.92
N LEU A 198 7.79 15.56 -6.30
CA LEU A 198 7.90 15.00 -4.96
C LEU A 198 7.14 15.85 -3.93
N TYR A 199 7.26 17.18 -4.02
CA TYR A 199 6.53 18.08 -3.13
C TYR A 199 5.01 17.94 -3.27
N CYS A 200 4.48 17.86 -4.51
CA CYS A 200 3.04 17.66 -4.74
C CYS A 200 2.55 16.35 -4.13
N ILE A 201 3.32 15.26 -4.28
CA ILE A 201 3.01 13.97 -3.66
C ILE A 201 3.04 14.08 -2.14
N PHE A 202 4.13 14.64 -1.57
CA PHE A 202 4.27 14.79 -0.12
C PHE A 202 3.10 15.59 0.48
N GLN A 203 2.71 16.68 -0.18
CA GLN A 203 1.56 17.48 0.24
C GLN A 203 0.26 16.67 0.23
N ASP A 204 0.01 15.89 -0.83
CA ASP A 204 -1.17 15.02 -0.91
C ASP A 204 -1.15 13.92 0.18
N VAL A 205 0.00 13.28 0.45
CA VAL A 205 0.12 12.28 1.54
C VAL A 205 -0.17 12.93 2.89
N GLN A 206 0.32 14.14 3.12
CA GLN A 206 0.12 14.84 4.38
C GLN A 206 -1.33 15.29 4.58
N ASP A 207 -1.95 15.87 3.54
CA ASP A 207 -3.36 16.23 3.56
C ASP A 207 -4.22 14.98 3.79
N PHE A 208 -3.86 13.86 3.16
CA PHE A 208 -4.49 12.56 3.38
C PHE A 208 -4.38 12.09 4.83
N SER A 209 -3.18 12.08 5.42
CA SER A 209 -2.99 11.65 6.81
C SER A 209 -3.79 12.51 7.80
N GLN A 210 -3.81 13.83 7.57
CA GLN A 210 -4.63 14.75 8.39
C GLN A 210 -6.12 14.49 8.22
N LEU A 211 -6.58 14.25 6.99
CA LEU A 211 -7.98 13.99 6.68
C LEU A 211 -8.45 12.68 7.31
N VAL A 212 -7.65 11.62 7.24
CA VAL A 212 -7.95 10.34 7.89
C VAL A 212 -8.10 10.51 9.41
N ASN A 213 -7.18 11.24 10.05
CA ASN A 213 -7.29 11.52 11.49
C ASN A 213 -8.57 12.31 11.82
N PHE A 214 -8.89 13.33 11.03
CA PHE A 214 -10.11 14.12 11.21
C PHE A 214 -11.36 13.25 11.09
N LEU A 215 -11.49 12.49 9.98
CA LEU A 215 -12.63 11.61 9.73
C LEU A 215 -12.82 10.59 10.86
N PHE A 216 -11.73 10.00 11.34
CA PHE A 216 -11.76 9.06 12.45
C PHE A 216 -12.29 9.71 13.74
N GLN A 217 -11.77 10.89 14.10
CA GLN A 217 -12.18 11.64 15.30
C GLN A 217 -13.62 12.15 15.21
N SER A 218 -14.07 12.57 14.03
CA SER A 218 -15.43 13.06 13.81
C SER A 218 -16.44 11.95 13.53
N HIS A 219 -16.03 10.68 13.56
CA HIS A 219 -16.84 9.52 13.16
C HIS A 219 -17.49 9.65 11.78
N GLN A 220 -16.79 10.33 10.86
CA GLN A 220 -17.20 10.49 9.47
C GLN A 220 -16.44 9.49 8.59
N LYS A 221 -17.00 9.20 7.42
CA LYS A 221 -16.39 8.30 6.44
C LYS A 221 -16.34 8.95 5.07
N MET A 222 -15.39 8.49 4.27
CA MET A 222 -15.21 8.86 2.88
C MET A 222 -15.71 7.73 1.98
N GLN A 223 -16.16 8.10 0.78
CA GLN A 223 -16.46 7.16 -0.29
C GLN A 223 -15.22 6.33 -0.65
N PRO A 224 -15.31 4.99 -0.70
CA PRO A 224 -14.15 4.12 -0.99
C PRO A 224 -13.47 4.43 -2.31
N GLY A 225 -14.23 4.75 -3.36
CA GLY A 225 -13.65 5.03 -4.69
C GLY A 225 -12.62 6.15 -4.63
N ILE A 226 -12.97 7.29 -4.04
CA ILE A 226 -12.09 8.47 -3.90
C ILE A 226 -10.83 8.10 -3.10
N PHE A 227 -11.02 7.37 -2.01
CA PHE A 227 -9.93 6.95 -1.14
C PHE A 227 -8.94 6.02 -1.86
N GLN A 228 -9.47 5.04 -2.61
CA GLN A 228 -8.67 4.09 -3.38
C GLN A 228 -7.95 4.75 -4.54
N ASP A 229 -8.61 5.67 -5.26
CA ASP A 229 -7.99 6.40 -6.37
C ASP A 229 -6.84 7.28 -5.89
N LEU A 230 -7.02 7.99 -4.77
CA LEU A 230 -5.97 8.79 -4.15
C LEU A 230 -4.76 7.93 -3.77
N LEU A 231 -4.98 6.82 -3.05
CA LEU A 231 -3.88 5.92 -2.67
C LEU A 231 -3.18 5.28 -3.87
N THR A 232 -3.95 4.91 -4.89
CA THR A 232 -3.41 4.36 -6.15
C THR A 232 -2.54 5.39 -6.85
N SER A 233 -3.02 6.64 -6.96
CA SER A 233 -2.27 7.76 -7.54
C SER A 233 -0.97 8.05 -6.78
N LEU A 234 -1.01 8.08 -5.45
CA LEU A 234 0.16 8.35 -4.62
C LEU A 234 1.28 7.32 -4.84
N GLN A 235 0.94 6.03 -4.87
CA GLN A 235 1.93 4.97 -5.04
C GLN A 235 2.53 4.95 -6.44
N TYR A 236 1.72 5.06 -7.50
CA TYR A 236 2.26 5.13 -8.86
C TYR A 236 3.20 6.33 -9.02
N ARG A 237 2.81 7.51 -8.51
CA ARG A 237 3.68 8.69 -8.57
C ARG A 237 5.01 8.49 -7.82
N LEU A 238 4.99 7.84 -6.66
CA LEU A 238 6.22 7.53 -5.90
C LEU A 238 7.11 6.50 -6.60
N LEU A 239 6.51 5.47 -7.23
CA LEU A 239 7.23 4.41 -7.93
C LEU A 239 7.81 4.86 -9.27
N LEU A 240 7.19 5.87 -9.91
CA LEU A 240 7.68 6.46 -11.15
C LEU A 240 8.76 7.54 -10.94
N LEU A 241 8.98 7.96 -9.68
CA LEU A 241 10.11 8.80 -9.32
C LEU A 241 11.35 7.95 -9.01
N ASP A 242 12.50 8.48 -9.39
CA ASP A 242 13.82 7.95 -9.05
C ASP A 242 14.78 9.15 -8.96
N PHE A 243 15.39 9.33 -7.78
CA PHE A 243 16.35 10.41 -7.53
C PHE A 243 17.78 9.91 -7.37
N GLY A 244 17.96 8.60 -7.24
CA GLY A 244 19.25 7.96 -6.99
C GLY A 244 20.09 8.64 -5.89
N ILE A 245 21.41 8.60 -6.08
CA ILE A 245 22.39 9.14 -5.12
C ILE A 245 22.54 10.67 -5.24
N GLU A 246 22.10 11.25 -6.35
CA GLU A 246 22.27 12.69 -6.63
C GLU A 246 21.44 13.55 -5.69
N ASN A 247 20.21 13.12 -5.37
CA ASN A 247 19.34 13.79 -4.41
C ASN A 247 18.91 12.83 -3.30
N ARG A 248 19.87 12.48 -2.44
CA ARG A 248 19.68 11.53 -1.32
C ARG A 248 18.50 11.87 -0.41
N PHE A 249 18.24 13.17 -0.18
CA PHE A 249 17.13 13.56 0.68
C PHE A 249 15.78 13.29 0.01
N ALA A 250 15.65 13.65 -1.27
CA ALA A 250 14.45 13.34 -2.04
C ALA A 250 14.22 11.83 -2.15
N GLU A 251 15.28 11.05 -2.36
CA GLU A 251 15.20 9.60 -2.47
C GLU A 251 14.78 8.93 -1.16
N LEU A 252 15.39 9.33 -0.05
CA LEU A 252 14.99 8.90 1.29
C LEU A 252 13.50 9.20 1.52
N LEU A 253 13.05 10.42 1.25
CA LEU A 253 11.67 10.82 1.46
C LEU A 253 10.70 10.03 0.58
N ARG A 254 11.06 9.80 -0.69
CA ARG A 254 10.28 8.98 -1.64
C ARG A 254 10.09 7.55 -1.11
N LEU A 255 11.19 6.89 -0.75
CA LEU A 255 11.18 5.52 -0.22
C LEU A 255 10.43 5.42 1.12
N SER A 256 10.62 6.39 2.02
CA SER A 256 9.91 6.43 3.30
C SER A 256 8.42 6.70 3.15
N MET A 257 8.00 7.54 2.19
CA MET A 257 6.57 7.69 1.88
C MET A 257 5.98 6.42 1.27
N LEU A 258 6.74 5.70 0.45
CA LEU A 258 6.29 4.42 -0.10
C LEU A 258 6.12 3.38 1.02
N ALA A 259 7.11 3.27 1.92
CA ALA A 259 7.08 2.45 3.13
C ALA A 259 5.95 2.84 4.09
N TYR A 260 5.66 4.14 4.22
CA TYR A 260 4.52 4.64 4.98
C TYR A 260 3.22 4.09 4.38
N LEU A 261 3.02 4.25 3.08
CA LEU A 261 1.77 3.86 2.41
C LEU A 261 1.52 2.35 2.41
N THR A 262 2.54 1.48 2.45
CA THR A 262 2.31 0.03 2.51
C THR A 262 1.54 -0.40 3.76
N VAL A 263 1.79 0.26 4.90
CA VAL A 263 1.07 0.00 6.18
C VAL A 263 -0.40 0.41 6.10
N VAL A 264 -0.71 1.46 5.33
CA VAL A 264 -2.08 1.96 5.10
C VAL A 264 -2.90 0.97 4.26
N LEU A 265 -2.24 0.21 3.38
CA LEU A 265 -2.87 -0.53 2.29
C LEU A 265 -3.07 -2.02 2.53
N PHE A 266 -2.29 -2.62 3.43
CA PHE A 266 -2.36 -4.03 3.72
C PHE A 266 -2.29 -4.26 5.23
N ARG A 267 -3.47 -4.40 5.84
CA ARG A 267 -3.61 -4.93 7.20
C ARG A 267 -4.31 -6.27 7.11
N LEU A 268 -3.50 -7.31 7.01
CA LEU A 268 -3.92 -8.66 7.31
C LEU A 268 -3.67 -8.90 8.79
N PRO A 269 -4.72 -9.11 9.61
CA PRO A 269 -4.50 -9.60 10.96
C PRO A 269 -3.63 -10.85 10.90
N GLN A 270 -2.54 -10.87 11.67
CA GLN A 270 -1.62 -12.02 11.82
C GLN A 270 -0.62 -12.29 10.66
N VAL A 271 -0.67 -11.55 9.55
CA VAL A 271 0.32 -11.71 8.45
C VAL A 271 1.15 -10.44 8.32
N LYS A 272 2.44 -10.53 8.65
CA LYS A 272 3.40 -9.44 8.40
C LYS A 272 3.93 -9.56 6.97
N LEU A 273 3.44 -8.69 6.09
CA LEU A 273 4.01 -8.58 4.74
C LEU A 273 5.45 -8.06 4.83
N GLN A 274 6.32 -8.61 3.98
CA GLN A 274 7.71 -8.22 3.90
C GLN A 274 7.98 -7.61 2.52
N TYR A 275 8.74 -6.51 2.51
CA TYR A 275 9.10 -5.80 1.29
C TYR A 275 10.63 -5.77 1.17
N PRO A 276 11.29 -6.90 0.82
CA PRO A 276 12.74 -7.02 0.92
C PRO A 276 13.48 -6.04 0.00
N PHE A 277 12.96 -5.80 -1.21
CA PHE A 277 13.55 -4.83 -2.14
C PHE A 277 13.44 -3.39 -1.63
N LEU A 278 12.24 -2.98 -1.18
CA LEU A 278 12.03 -1.66 -0.56
C LEU A 278 12.89 -1.49 0.71
N GLY A 279 12.95 -2.52 1.55
CA GLY A 279 13.78 -2.52 2.76
C GLY A 279 15.25 -2.34 2.46
N SER A 280 15.78 -3.03 1.44
CA SER A 280 17.16 -2.88 0.97
C SER A 280 17.45 -1.46 0.49
N GLN A 281 16.60 -0.89 -0.36
CA GLN A 281 16.77 0.49 -0.85
C GLN A 281 16.67 1.53 0.27
N LEU A 282 15.70 1.35 1.18
CA LEU A 282 15.52 2.26 2.31
C LEU A 282 16.72 2.17 3.26
N ARG A 283 17.25 0.97 3.52
CA ARG A 283 18.48 0.76 4.29
C ARG A 283 19.65 1.53 3.69
N THR A 284 19.90 1.38 2.39
CA THR A 284 20.96 2.10 1.69
C THR A 284 20.77 3.62 1.76
N SER A 285 19.53 4.10 1.60
CA SER A 285 19.21 5.52 1.73
C SER A 285 19.49 6.05 3.14
N CYS A 286 19.13 5.30 4.18
CA CYS A 286 19.40 5.67 5.56
C CYS A 286 20.90 5.70 5.90
N GLN A 287 21.69 4.78 5.35
CA GLN A 287 23.15 4.77 5.57
C GLN A 287 23.85 5.94 4.89
N THR A 288 23.40 6.29 3.69
CA THR A 288 24.06 7.29 2.83
C THR A 288 23.58 8.72 3.08
N PHE A 289 22.36 8.91 3.55
CA PHE A 289 21.85 10.24 3.88
C PHE A 289 22.46 10.76 5.19
N LYS A 290 22.93 12.01 5.17
CA LYS A 290 23.46 12.72 6.34
C LYS A 290 22.70 14.05 6.48
N PRO A 291 21.83 14.20 7.51
CA PRO A 291 21.07 15.41 7.70
C PRO A 291 21.97 16.64 7.92
N ALA A 292 21.72 17.73 7.19
CA ALA A 292 22.49 18.96 7.28
C ALA A 292 22.02 19.91 8.40
N ASN A 293 20.76 19.80 8.81
CA ASN A 293 20.13 20.68 9.80
C ASN A 293 19.11 19.93 10.67
N ASP A 294 18.62 20.58 11.73
CA ASP A 294 17.70 19.93 12.68
C ASP A 294 16.33 19.58 12.07
N GLN A 295 15.88 20.29 11.03
CA GLN A 295 14.63 19.95 10.35
C GLN A 295 14.79 18.66 9.55
N GLU A 296 15.91 18.51 8.84
CA GLU A 296 16.26 17.25 8.15
C GLU A 296 16.44 16.10 9.13
N LYS A 297 17.05 16.32 10.30
CA LYS A 297 17.18 15.29 11.34
C LYS A 297 15.82 14.77 11.80
N ARG A 298 14.83 15.65 11.96
CA ARG A 298 13.45 15.25 12.30
C ARG A 298 12.80 14.41 11.22
N VAL A 299 12.89 14.83 9.95
CA VAL A 299 12.36 14.05 8.82
C VAL A 299 13.09 12.71 8.69
N PHE A 300 14.40 12.69 8.93
CA PHE A 300 15.18 11.45 8.90
C PHE A 300 14.79 10.50 10.04
N ALA A 301 14.60 11.02 11.25
CA ALA A 301 14.10 10.22 12.38
C ALA A 301 12.71 9.64 12.07
N TRP A 302 11.82 10.43 11.46
CA TRP A 302 10.52 9.94 10.97
C TRP A 302 10.67 8.83 9.93
N ALA A 303 11.55 9.00 8.94
CA ALA A 303 11.82 8.02 7.90
C ALA A 303 12.30 6.68 8.47
N MET A 304 13.20 6.72 9.45
CA MET A 304 13.68 5.53 10.17
C MET A 304 12.56 4.85 10.95
N PHE A 305 11.73 5.62 11.65
CA PHE A 305 10.61 5.11 12.43
C PHE A 305 9.61 4.36 11.55
N VAL A 306 9.23 4.97 10.42
CA VAL A 306 8.38 4.33 9.40
C VAL A 306 9.05 3.09 8.83
N GLY A 307 10.34 3.18 8.52
CA GLY A 307 11.13 2.06 8.01
C GLY A 307 11.04 0.84 8.92
N PHE A 308 11.31 0.98 10.22
CA PHE A 308 11.24 -0.14 11.17
C PHE A 308 9.83 -0.70 11.39
N MET A 309 8.79 0.10 11.19
CA MET A 309 7.42 -0.39 11.24
C MET A 309 7.07 -1.27 10.04
N SER A 310 7.67 -1.06 8.86
CA SER A 310 7.18 -1.64 7.60
C SER A 310 8.20 -2.47 6.80
N ALA A 311 9.45 -2.01 6.65
CA ALA A 311 10.38 -2.52 5.65
C ALA A 311 11.81 -2.79 6.14
N LEU A 312 12.25 -2.13 7.22
CA LEU A 312 13.58 -2.32 7.81
C LEU A 312 13.57 -3.46 8.83
N ASP A 313 14.70 -4.14 8.91
CA ASP A 313 14.91 -5.21 9.89
C ASP A 313 15.34 -4.63 11.24
N LEU A 314 14.66 -5.04 12.30
CA LEU A 314 14.99 -4.65 13.66
C LEU A 314 16.27 -5.32 14.20
N GLN A 315 16.88 -6.23 13.43
CA GLN A 315 18.18 -6.84 13.72
C GLN A 315 19.37 -6.05 13.15
N ASP A 316 19.12 -4.98 12.38
CA ASP A 316 20.18 -4.14 11.81
C ASP A 316 20.83 -3.25 12.89
N GLU A 317 21.90 -3.73 13.52
CA GLU A 317 22.60 -3.04 14.61
C GLU A 317 23.03 -1.60 14.27
N GLU A 318 23.40 -1.35 13.01
CA GLU A 318 23.86 -0.03 12.56
C GLU A 318 22.69 0.98 12.58
N LEU A 319 21.59 0.62 11.91
CA LEU A 319 20.41 1.49 11.82
C LEU A 319 19.68 1.64 13.15
N THR A 320 19.66 0.58 13.96
CA THR A 320 19.05 0.60 15.29
C THR A 320 19.79 1.55 16.23
N THR A 321 21.14 1.48 16.25
CA THR A 321 21.99 2.41 16.99
C THR A 321 21.78 3.85 16.51
N LEU A 322 21.66 4.06 15.19
CA LEU A 322 21.43 5.37 14.61
C LEU A 322 20.11 5.99 15.10
N LEU A 323 19.01 5.23 15.10
CA LEU A 323 17.71 5.72 15.59
C LEU A 323 17.73 5.99 17.10
N SER A 324 18.33 5.10 17.91
CA SER A 324 18.45 5.30 19.36
C SER A 324 19.18 6.61 19.70
N ASN A 325 20.29 6.91 19.00
CA ASN A 325 21.02 8.17 19.19
C ASN A 325 20.23 9.42 18.79
N MET A 326 19.26 9.28 17.88
CA MET A 326 18.44 10.39 17.40
C MET A 326 17.13 10.56 18.18
N MET A 327 16.69 9.55 18.94
CA MET A 327 15.38 9.50 19.58
C MET A 327 15.10 10.72 20.46
N VAL A 328 15.88 10.90 21.52
CA VAL A 328 15.68 12.01 22.47
C VAL A 328 15.97 13.38 21.83
N PRO A 329 17.09 13.58 21.10
CA PRO A 329 17.39 14.89 20.53
C PRO A 329 16.42 15.36 19.44
N CYS A 330 15.82 14.44 18.68
CA CYS A 330 15.01 14.80 17.50
C CYS A 330 13.51 14.61 17.72
N LEU A 331 13.10 13.59 18.48
CA LEU A 331 11.69 13.19 18.60
C LEU A 331 11.12 13.45 20.00
N GLY A 332 11.90 13.23 21.06
CA GLY A 332 11.51 13.49 22.44
C GLY A 332 11.83 12.35 23.40
N SER A 333 11.54 12.58 24.68
CA SER A 333 11.87 11.69 25.79
C SER A 333 10.72 10.76 26.22
N SER A 334 9.51 11.06 25.76
CA SER A 334 8.32 10.25 26.03
C SER A 334 7.60 9.88 24.73
N TRP A 335 6.81 8.79 24.76
CA TRP A 335 6.00 8.39 23.60
C TRP A 335 5.09 9.52 23.10
N CYS A 336 4.50 10.31 24.01
CA CYS A 336 3.66 11.45 23.65
C CYS A 336 4.44 12.51 22.85
N GLU A 337 5.66 12.82 23.28
CA GLU A 337 6.54 13.77 22.57
C GLU A 337 7.00 13.21 21.22
N VAL A 338 7.43 11.94 21.20
CA VAL A 338 7.84 11.24 19.98
C VAL A 338 6.71 11.23 18.95
N LYS A 339 5.52 10.82 19.36
CA LYS A 339 4.32 10.83 18.50
C LYS A 339 4.01 12.24 18.00
N ALA A 340 4.07 13.26 18.85
CA ALA A 340 3.82 14.64 18.45
C ALA A 340 4.82 15.08 17.36
N SER A 341 6.10 14.76 17.51
CA SER A 341 7.15 15.03 16.53
C SER A 341 6.95 14.27 15.21
N LEU A 342 6.61 12.98 15.26
CA LEU A 342 6.33 12.17 14.06
C LEU A 342 5.13 12.71 13.28
N LYS A 343 4.11 13.21 13.99
CA LYS A 343 2.90 13.82 13.42
C LYS A 343 3.15 15.18 12.75
N GLU A 344 4.25 15.87 13.06
CA GLU A 344 4.67 17.07 12.32
C GLU A 344 5.09 16.74 10.87
N VAL A 345 5.47 15.49 10.59
CA VAL A 345 5.82 14.99 9.26
C VAL A 345 4.60 14.31 8.64
N LEU A 346 4.33 13.06 9.03
CA LEU A 346 3.21 12.23 8.55
C LEU A 346 2.83 11.20 9.63
N TRP A 347 1.59 11.21 10.10
CA TRP A 347 1.10 10.21 11.06
C TRP A 347 -0.41 10.04 10.98
N ILE A 348 -0.89 8.79 11.07
CA ILE A 348 -2.30 8.44 11.23
C ILE A 348 -2.46 7.71 12.56
N ASP A 349 -3.16 8.32 13.51
CA ASP A 349 -3.24 7.86 14.89
C ASP A 349 -3.75 6.40 14.96
N GLY A 350 -4.91 6.12 14.34
CA GLY A 350 -5.53 4.78 14.36
C GLY A 350 -4.80 3.68 13.56
N ILE A 351 -3.72 4.02 12.84
CA ILE A 351 -2.94 3.06 12.07
C ILE A 351 -1.58 2.82 12.73
N TYR A 352 -0.87 3.89 13.08
CA TYR A 352 0.53 3.82 13.44
C TYR A 352 0.79 3.87 14.95
N ASP A 353 -0.19 4.23 15.79
CA ASP A 353 0.04 4.32 17.24
C ASP A 353 0.55 3.00 17.83
N GLY A 354 -0.07 1.87 17.51
CA GLY A 354 0.35 0.55 18.00
C GLY A 354 1.75 0.15 17.53
N PRO A 355 1.98 -0.02 16.21
CA PRO A 355 3.30 -0.38 15.68
C PRO A 355 4.40 0.63 16.06
N GLY A 356 4.05 1.90 16.15
CA GLY A 356 4.97 2.96 16.52
C GLY A 356 5.40 2.90 17.98
N GLN A 357 4.46 2.59 18.89
CA GLN A 357 4.79 2.40 20.29
C GLN A 357 5.70 1.18 20.50
N GLU A 358 5.48 0.08 19.76
CA GLU A 358 6.37 -1.09 19.78
C GLU A 358 7.81 -0.74 19.36
N VAL A 359 7.94 0.08 18.31
CA VAL A 359 9.24 0.62 17.87
C VAL A 359 9.85 1.49 18.97
N TYR A 360 9.09 2.44 19.52
CA TYR A 360 9.56 3.31 20.60
C TYR A 360 10.09 2.52 21.81
N GLU A 361 9.33 1.55 22.32
CA GLU A 361 9.70 0.73 23.47
C GLU A 361 10.96 -0.10 23.23
N LYS A 362 11.23 -0.47 21.97
CA LYS A 362 12.46 -1.18 21.59
C LYS A 362 13.70 -0.29 21.59
N PHE A 363 13.55 0.99 21.27
CA PHE A 363 14.66 1.93 21.06
C PHE A 363 14.87 2.97 22.18
N ALA A 364 13.89 3.15 23.07
CA ALA A 364 13.92 4.14 24.16
C ALA A 364 14.73 3.72 25.40
N LYS A 365 15.67 2.78 25.26
CA LYS A 365 16.52 2.28 26.36
C LYS A 365 17.82 3.06 26.49
#